data_AF-A0A5J4UWK2-F1
#
_entry.id   AF-A0A5J4UWK2-F1
#
_cell.length_a   1.000
_cell.length_b   1.000
_cell.length_c   1.000
_cell.angle_alpha   90.00
_cell.angle_beta   90.00
_cell.angle_gamma   90.00
#
_symmetry.space_group_name_H-M   'P 1'
#
loop_
_entity.id
_entity.type
_entity.pdbx_description
1 polymer ?
#
loop_
_entity_poly.entity_id
_entity_poly.type
_entity_poly.pdbx_seq_one_letter_code
_entity_poly.pdbx_strand_id
1 'polypeptide(L)'
;MFFAFLLSVVLSLGAKTPLQSTQSVPTISAQLHKDHIFQTALPLNQSSNLSCRSFVSQTLPESYHSVSEALAIPCTRDEGYEIILLDSEHTEYLKIDQNSSIIIRNAYTTPTIWQIDTMNGEIIQLITGNLTLINFEFRFIFLSNDSVPSFCPNKQLVFAGNEDNVRKLLFYLSP
;
A
#
# COMPACT_ATOMS: atom_id res chain seq x y z
N MET A 1 11.87 -44.39 28.96
CA MET A 1 12.93 -45.41 28.86
C MET A 1 13.73 -45.09 27.61
N PHE A 2 15.01 -44.77 27.79
CA PHE A 2 15.92 -44.21 26.79
C PHE A 2 16.22 -45.20 25.65
N PHE A 3 16.16 -44.72 24.39
CA PHE A 3 16.76 -45.38 23.23
C PHE A 3 18.04 -44.62 22.87
N ALA A 4 19.18 -45.31 22.97
CA ALA A 4 20.48 -44.83 22.51
C ALA A 4 20.68 -45.25 21.05
N PHE A 5 20.81 -44.28 20.14
CA PHE A 5 21.32 -44.50 18.79
C PHE A 5 22.74 -43.93 18.70
N LEU A 6 23.71 -44.82 18.49
CA LEU A 6 25.08 -44.53 18.07
C LEU A 6 25.17 -44.82 16.57
N LEU A 7 25.77 -43.94 15.77
CA LEU A 7 26.52 -44.22 14.52
C LEU A 7 27.11 -42.88 14.00
N SER A 8 28.38 -42.58 14.29
CA SER A 8 29.61 -42.82 13.49
C SER A 8 29.87 -41.79 12.37
N VAL A 9 30.87 -40.93 12.63
CA VAL A 9 31.47 -39.96 11.71
C VAL A 9 32.47 -40.67 10.79
N VAL A 10 32.41 -40.39 9.48
CA VAL A 10 33.44 -40.81 8.53
C VAL A 10 34.27 -39.58 8.12
N LEU A 11 35.51 -39.55 8.57
CA LEU A 11 36.56 -38.67 8.06
C LEU A 11 37.19 -39.33 6.83
N SER A 12 37.24 -38.63 5.70
CA SER A 12 38.15 -39.00 4.62
C SER A 12 39.15 -37.86 4.41
N LEU A 13 40.41 -38.13 4.70
CA LEU A 13 41.56 -37.37 4.25
C LEU A 13 42.19 -38.13 3.08
N GLY A 14 42.25 -37.51 1.91
CA GLY A 14 43.02 -37.97 0.77
C GLY A 14 43.80 -36.80 0.19
N ALA A 15 45.12 -36.81 0.38
CA ALA A 15 46.05 -35.84 -0.17
C ALA A 15 46.76 -36.40 -1.41
N LYS A 16 46.84 -35.62 -2.50
CA LYS A 16 48.09 -35.33 -3.25
C LYS A 16 47.88 -34.28 -4.36
N THR A 17 48.83 -33.35 -4.38
CA THR A 17 49.09 -32.13 -5.17
C THR A 17 49.53 -32.40 -6.63
N PRO A 18 49.97 -31.39 -7.43
CA PRO A 18 49.28 -30.18 -7.93
C PRO A 18 49.43 -30.00 -9.46
N LEU A 19 48.66 -29.11 -10.10
CA LEU A 19 49.10 -28.46 -11.34
C LEU A 19 48.42 -27.09 -11.54
N GLN A 20 49.27 -26.08 -11.73
CA GLN A 20 48.98 -24.67 -11.99
C GLN A 20 48.14 -24.46 -13.27
N SER A 21 47.23 -23.48 -13.24
CA SER A 21 47.43 -22.23 -13.98
C SER A 21 46.27 -21.25 -13.73
N THR A 22 46.62 -20.15 -13.07
CA THR A 22 46.27 -18.75 -13.37
C THR A 22 44.99 -18.46 -14.17
N GLN A 23 44.05 -17.73 -13.55
CA GLN A 23 43.52 -16.47 -14.12
C GLN A 23 42.80 -15.63 -13.05
N SER A 24 42.95 -14.33 -13.22
CA SER A 24 42.87 -13.22 -12.26
C SER A 24 41.46 -12.77 -11.87
N VAL A 25 41.27 -12.48 -10.58
CA VAL A 25 40.14 -11.71 -10.02
C VAL A 25 40.49 -10.22 -10.06
N PRO A 26 39.62 -9.32 -10.55
CA PRO A 26 39.70 -7.91 -10.22
C PRO A 26 38.77 -7.59 -9.04
N THR A 27 39.38 -7.24 -7.92
CA THR A 27 38.77 -6.42 -6.86
C THR A 27 38.50 -5.03 -7.42
N ILE A 28 37.25 -4.56 -7.39
CA ILE A 28 36.95 -3.14 -7.60
C ILE A 28 36.20 -2.63 -6.36
N SER A 29 36.89 -1.70 -5.70
CA SER A 29 36.45 -0.90 -4.56
C SER A 29 35.14 -0.18 -4.82
N ALA A 30 34.30 -0.11 -3.79
CA ALA A 30 33.16 0.79 -3.74
C ALA A 30 33.65 2.24 -3.80
N GLN A 31 33.40 2.92 -4.92
CA GLN A 31 33.54 4.37 -5.04
C GLN A 31 32.15 4.97 -5.20
N LEU A 32 31.72 5.64 -4.13
CA LEU A 32 30.58 6.54 -4.05
C LEU A 32 30.71 7.62 -5.14
N HIS A 33 29.90 7.56 -6.19
CA HIS A 33 29.69 8.66 -7.12
C HIS A 33 28.31 9.26 -6.87
N LYS A 34 28.34 10.50 -6.38
CA LYS A 34 27.19 11.34 -6.10
C LYS A 34 26.94 12.15 -7.36
N ASP A 35 26.07 11.66 -8.25
CA ASP A 35 25.62 12.46 -9.39
C ASP A 35 24.14 12.81 -9.29
N HIS A 36 23.99 14.12 -9.15
CA HIS A 36 22.83 14.95 -9.33
C HIS A 36 22.25 14.76 -10.74
N ILE A 37 21.01 14.29 -10.85
CA ILE A 37 20.20 14.51 -12.06
C ILE A 37 18.87 15.11 -11.63
N PHE A 38 18.83 16.45 -11.67
CA PHE A 38 17.59 17.16 -11.93
C PHE A 38 17.38 17.22 -13.44
N GLN A 39 16.11 17.02 -13.81
CA GLN A 39 15.47 17.31 -15.10
C GLN A 39 15.76 16.38 -16.28
N THR A 40 14.75 15.58 -16.63
CA THR A 40 14.18 15.67 -17.97
C THR A 40 12.68 15.40 -17.91
N ALA A 41 11.87 16.41 -18.20
CA ALA A 41 10.47 16.21 -18.53
C ALA A 41 10.43 15.33 -19.80
N LEU A 42 9.94 14.10 -19.67
CA LEU A 42 9.62 13.27 -20.83
C LEU A 42 8.23 13.66 -21.36
N PRO A 43 8.08 13.93 -22.67
CA PRO A 43 6.78 14.17 -23.26
C PRO A 43 6.08 12.81 -23.43
N LEU A 44 5.19 12.44 -22.52
CA LEU A 44 4.36 11.24 -22.73
C LEU A 44 3.14 11.60 -23.57
N ASN A 45 3.35 11.71 -24.88
CA ASN A 45 2.25 11.56 -25.82
C ASN A 45 2.15 10.08 -26.22
N GLN A 46 1.34 9.32 -25.47
CA GLN A 46 0.49 8.21 -25.96
C GLN A 46 -0.21 7.52 -24.77
N SER A 47 -1.35 8.07 -24.36
CA SER A 47 -2.52 7.28 -23.98
C SER A 47 -3.68 8.26 -23.90
N SER A 48 -4.67 8.06 -24.76
CA SER A 48 -5.87 8.88 -24.78
C SER A 48 -6.79 8.62 -23.58
N ASN A 49 -6.48 7.65 -22.72
CA ASN A 49 -7.33 7.20 -21.61
C ASN A 49 -6.48 6.99 -20.34
N LEU A 50 -6.04 8.07 -19.72
CA LEU A 50 -5.29 8.02 -18.45
C LEU A 50 -6.14 8.69 -17.37
N SER A 51 -6.42 7.94 -16.30
CA SER A 51 -6.99 8.45 -15.07
C SER A 51 -6.13 9.55 -14.46
N CYS A 52 -6.74 10.44 -13.69
CA CYS A 52 -6.01 11.39 -12.85
C CYS A 52 -5.32 10.62 -11.74
N ARG A 53 -4.01 10.42 -11.91
CA ARG A 53 -3.18 9.67 -10.98
C ARG A 53 -2.61 10.57 -9.89
N SER A 54 -2.79 10.17 -8.65
CA SER A 54 -2.24 10.84 -7.47
C SER A 54 -1.59 9.84 -6.51
N PHE A 55 -0.52 10.27 -5.84
CA PHE A 55 0.15 9.51 -4.80
C PHE A 55 -0.19 10.08 -3.43
N VAL A 56 -0.53 9.22 -2.48
CA VAL A 56 -0.90 9.60 -1.11
C VAL A 56 0.08 8.97 -0.13
N SER A 57 0.64 9.79 0.75
CA SER A 57 1.41 9.35 1.91
C SER A 57 1.29 10.34 3.06
N GLN A 58 1.13 9.81 4.26
CA GLN A 58 1.16 10.55 5.52
C GLN A 58 2.60 10.77 6.03
N THR A 59 3.60 10.16 5.39
CA THR A 59 5.01 10.23 5.82
C THR A 59 5.93 10.92 4.80
N LEU A 60 5.54 10.99 3.52
CA LEU A 60 6.36 11.59 2.45
C LEU A 60 5.90 13.03 2.11
N PRO A 61 6.81 14.03 2.13
CA PRO A 61 6.45 15.43 1.88
C PRO A 61 5.95 15.76 0.47
N GLU A 62 6.38 15.02 -0.55
CA GLU A 62 6.09 15.30 -1.96
C GLU A 62 4.77 14.67 -2.46
N SER A 63 3.99 14.10 -1.55
CA SER A 63 2.69 13.46 -1.84
C SER A 63 1.55 14.14 -1.10
N TYR A 64 0.33 13.95 -1.61
CA TYR A 64 -0.88 14.32 -0.87
C TYR A 64 -0.89 13.58 0.48
N HIS A 65 -1.27 14.28 1.54
CA HIS A 65 -1.29 13.72 2.88
C HIS A 65 -2.55 12.88 3.16
N SER A 66 -3.59 13.04 2.34
CA SER A 66 -4.82 12.27 2.46
C SER A 66 -5.44 11.96 1.09
N VAL A 67 -6.30 10.94 1.05
CA VAL A 67 -7.11 10.61 -0.13
C VAL A 67 -8.08 11.74 -0.44
N SER A 68 -8.70 12.33 0.59
CA SER A 68 -9.57 13.50 0.46
C SER A 68 -8.86 14.70 -0.19
N GLU A 69 -7.61 14.97 0.15
CA GLU A 69 -6.81 16.03 -0.47
C GLU A 69 -6.56 15.73 -1.96
N ALA A 70 -6.20 14.48 -2.28
CA ALA A 70 -6.01 14.05 -3.67
C ALA A 70 -7.31 14.15 -4.50
N LEU A 71 -8.46 13.83 -3.92
CA LEU A 71 -9.77 13.93 -4.58
C LEU A 71 -10.27 15.37 -4.73
N ALA A 72 -9.79 16.31 -3.92
CA ALA A 72 -10.13 17.72 -4.03
C ALA A 72 -9.58 18.37 -5.31
N ILE A 73 -8.60 17.74 -5.97
CA ILE A 73 -8.04 18.19 -7.23
C ILE A 73 -8.98 17.77 -8.38
N PRO A 74 -9.54 18.73 -9.15
CA PRO A 74 -10.49 18.38 -10.21
C PRO A 74 -9.88 17.47 -11.27
N CYS A 75 -10.57 16.36 -11.55
CA CYS A 75 -10.24 15.47 -12.66
C CYS A 75 -11.20 15.67 -13.84
N THR A 76 -10.66 15.98 -15.02
CA THR A 76 -11.42 16.15 -16.27
C THR A 76 -11.38 14.92 -17.17
N ARG A 77 -10.84 13.80 -16.67
CA ARG A 77 -10.68 12.55 -17.42
C ARG A 77 -11.87 11.64 -17.18
N ASP A 78 -12.35 11.00 -18.24
CA ASP A 78 -13.50 10.10 -18.20
C ASP A 78 -13.22 8.84 -17.37
N GLU A 79 -11.96 8.41 -17.30
CA GLU A 79 -11.50 7.29 -16.49
C GLU A 79 -11.56 7.57 -14.98
N GLY A 80 -11.70 8.85 -14.60
CA GLY A 80 -11.75 9.30 -13.21
C GLY A 80 -10.39 9.24 -12.52
N TYR A 81 -10.39 8.84 -11.26
CA TYR A 81 -9.25 8.93 -10.35
C TYR A 81 -8.55 7.58 -10.17
N GLU A 82 -7.22 7.61 -10.14
CA GLU A 82 -6.38 6.52 -9.64
C GLU A 82 -5.52 7.06 -8.49
N ILE A 83 -5.82 6.61 -7.27
CA ILE A 83 -5.10 7.02 -6.06
C ILE A 83 -4.25 5.85 -5.58
N ILE A 84 -2.96 6.10 -5.41
CA ILE A 84 -1.97 5.10 -5.01
C ILE A 84 -1.47 5.45 -3.60
N LEU A 85 -1.78 4.61 -2.62
CA LEU A 85 -1.30 4.77 -1.23
C LEU A 85 0.10 4.17 -1.10
N LEU A 86 1.02 4.98 -0.59
CA LEU A 86 2.43 4.64 -0.43
C LEU A 86 2.77 4.11 0.97
N ASP A 87 1.94 4.36 1.97
CA ASP A 87 2.19 3.87 3.33
C ASP A 87 1.57 2.48 3.57
N SER A 88 2.19 1.71 4.47
CA SER A 88 1.63 0.44 4.95
C SER A 88 0.44 0.62 5.89
N GLU A 89 0.34 1.77 6.54
CA GLU A 89 -0.80 2.16 7.37
C GLU A 89 -1.34 3.51 6.90
N HIS A 90 -2.66 3.66 6.88
CA HIS A 90 -3.33 4.88 6.48
C HIS A 90 -4.46 5.18 7.46
N THR A 91 -4.39 6.34 8.11
CA THR A 91 -5.41 6.78 9.08
C THR A 91 -6.21 7.93 8.49
N GLU A 92 -7.43 7.65 8.02
CA GLU A 92 -8.29 8.66 7.41
C GLU A 92 -9.76 8.21 7.41
N TYR A 93 -10.65 9.10 7.85
CA TYR A 93 -12.07 9.01 7.51
C TYR A 93 -12.29 9.62 6.12
N LEU A 94 -12.83 8.84 5.20
CA LEU A 94 -13.02 9.25 3.82
C LEU A 94 -14.50 9.38 3.47
N LYS A 95 -14.95 10.61 3.22
CA LYS A 95 -16.27 10.88 2.65
C LYS A 95 -16.15 11.20 1.17
N ILE A 96 -16.85 10.44 0.34
CA ILE A 96 -16.91 10.64 -1.12
C ILE A 96 -18.34 11.03 -1.48
N ASP A 97 -18.48 12.25 -1.98
CA ASP A 97 -19.72 12.75 -2.56
C ASP A 97 -19.43 13.45 -3.90
N GLN A 98 -18.83 12.67 -4.81
CA GLN A 98 -18.58 13.10 -6.17
C GLN A 98 -18.89 11.97 -7.14
N ASN A 99 -19.64 12.28 -8.20
CA ASN A 99 -20.06 11.30 -9.19
C ASN A 99 -18.93 11.00 -10.19
N SER A 100 -17.92 10.26 -9.75
CA SER A 100 -16.76 9.85 -10.55
C SER A 100 -16.40 8.38 -10.33
N SER A 101 -15.63 7.80 -11.24
CA SER A 101 -14.96 6.52 -11.02
C SER A 101 -13.69 6.75 -10.21
N ILE A 102 -13.52 6.03 -9.10
CA ILE A 102 -12.38 6.19 -8.19
C ILE A 102 -11.81 4.81 -7.92
N ILE A 103 -10.54 4.62 -8.28
CA ILE A 103 -9.75 3.45 -7.89
C ILE A 103 -8.76 3.90 -6.83
N ILE A 104 -8.80 3.27 -5.67
CA ILE A 104 -7.79 3.40 -4.63
C ILE A 104 -7.08 2.07 -4.52
N ARG A 105 -5.75 2.08 -4.60
CA ARG A 105 -4.92 0.88 -4.47
C ARG A 105 -3.68 1.18 -3.67
N ASN A 106 -3.09 0.16 -3.07
CA ASN A 106 -1.77 0.29 -2.49
C ASN A 106 -0.67 0.19 -3.58
N ALA A 107 0.54 0.66 -3.26
CA ALA A 107 1.70 0.59 -4.14
C ALA A 107 2.42 -0.77 -4.14
N TYR A 108 2.17 -1.62 -3.15
CA TYR A 108 2.98 -2.80 -2.85
C TYR A 108 2.18 -4.11 -2.85
N THR A 109 2.83 -5.23 -2.59
CA THR A 109 2.17 -6.54 -2.47
C THR A 109 1.48 -6.72 -1.12
N THR A 110 2.07 -6.21 -0.04
CA THR A 110 1.48 -6.24 1.30
C THR A 110 0.32 -5.26 1.37
N PRO A 111 -0.88 -5.68 1.85
CA PRO A 111 -2.02 -4.78 1.97
C PRO A 111 -1.70 -3.53 2.78
N THR A 112 -2.27 -2.39 2.39
CA THR A 112 -2.29 -1.21 3.27
C THR A 112 -3.37 -1.39 4.32
N ILE A 113 -3.03 -1.11 5.57
CA ILE A 113 -3.97 -1.16 6.69
C ILE A 113 -4.65 0.20 6.82
N TRP A 114 -5.94 0.25 6.57
CA TRP A 114 -6.75 1.46 6.69
C TRP A 114 -7.51 1.46 8.03
N GLN A 115 -7.37 2.55 8.79
CA GLN A 115 -8.05 2.76 10.05
C GLN A 115 -8.55 4.21 10.19
N ILE A 116 -9.30 4.47 11.26
CA ILE A 116 -9.64 5.82 11.71
C ILE A 116 -9.31 5.95 13.19
N ASP A 117 -8.90 7.12 13.61
CA ASP A 117 -8.60 7.47 15.00
C ASP A 117 -9.58 8.47 15.61
N THR A 118 -10.65 8.78 14.88
CA THR A 118 -11.75 9.63 15.31
C THR A 118 -13.05 8.83 15.41
N MET A 119 -13.98 9.32 16.25
CA MET A 119 -15.29 8.69 16.51
C MET A 119 -16.27 8.85 15.33
N ASN A 120 -15.94 8.24 14.18
CA ASN A 120 -16.84 8.12 13.04
C ASN A 120 -17.48 6.72 12.99
N GLY A 121 -18.70 6.68 12.45
CA GLY A 121 -19.47 5.43 12.27
C GLY A 121 -18.81 4.45 11.30
N GLU A 122 -18.03 4.97 10.36
CA GLU A 122 -17.40 4.23 9.29
C GLU A 122 -16.03 4.80 8.93
N ILE A 123 -15.20 3.99 8.26
CA ILE A 123 -13.91 4.45 7.71
C ILE A 123 -14.17 5.16 6.39
N ILE A 124 -15.04 4.61 5.54
CA ILE A 124 -15.37 5.18 4.24
C ILE A 124 -16.88 5.37 4.10
N GLN A 125 -17.30 6.57 3.71
CA GLN A 125 -18.66 6.92 3.38
C GLN A 125 -18.77 7.29 1.88
N LEU A 126 -19.38 6.42 1.08
CA LEU A 126 -19.62 6.63 -0.35
C LEU A 126 -21.06 7.06 -0.61
N ILE A 127 -21.29 8.37 -0.77
CA ILE A 127 -22.64 8.91 -1.06
C ILE A 127 -22.94 8.82 -2.55
N THR A 128 -22.02 9.29 -3.39
CA THR A 128 -22.13 9.27 -4.86
C THR A 128 -20.82 8.84 -5.52
N GLY A 129 -20.90 8.34 -6.76
CA GLY A 129 -19.77 7.81 -7.51
C GLY A 129 -19.60 6.29 -7.43
N ASN A 130 -18.48 5.80 -7.96
CA ASN A 130 -18.08 4.40 -7.96
C ASN A 130 -16.69 4.27 -7.33
N LEU A 131 -16.58 3.47 -6.27
CA LEU A 131 -15.33 3.23 -5.57
C LEU A 131 -14.86 1.79 -5.78
N THR A 132 -13.59 1.63 -6.18
CA THR A 132 -12.88 0.35 -6.18
C THR A 132 -11.72 0.45 -5.20
N LEU A 133 -11.64 -0.48 -4.25
CA LEU A 133 -10.53 -0.62 -3.31
C LEU A 133 -9.75 -1.88 -3.64
N ILE A 134 -8.43 -1.78 -3.74
CA ILE A 134 -7.57 -2.90 -4.11
C ILE A 134 -6.47 -3.07 -3.05
N ASN A 135 -6.41 -4.27 -2.48
CA ASN A 135 -5.36 -4.72 -1.55
C ASN A 135 -5.28 -3.89 -0.25
N PHE A 136 -6.40 -3.89 0.49
CA PHE A 136 -6.55 -3.23 1.78
C PHE A 136 -6.98 -4.21 2.87
N GLU A 137 -6.47 -3.99 4.07
CA GLU A 137 -7.03 -4.51 5.31
C GLU A 137 -7.64 -3.35 6.09
N PHE A 138 -8.76 -3.58 6.77
CA PHE A 138 -9.34 -2.58 7.66
C PHE A 138 -9.09 -2.96 9.10
N ARG A 139 -8.65 -1.99 9.91
CA ARG A 139 -8.37 -2.21 11.33
C ARG A 139 -9.35 -1.43 12.20
N PHE A 140 -9.93 -2.14 13.17
CA PHE A 140 -10.61 -1.52 14.30
C PHE A 140 -9.58 -1.15 15.35
N ILE A 141 -9.63 0.07 15.87
CA ILE A 141 -8.76 0.49 16.96
C ILE A 141 -9.57 0.82 18.21
N PHE A 142 -8.92 0.68 19.36
CA PHE A 142 -9.46 1.10 20.65
C PHE A 142 -9.04 2.55 20.92
N LEU A 143 -10.01 3.41 21.16
CA LEU A 143 -9.76 4.75 21.68
C LEU A 143 -9.81 4.67 23.22
N SER A 144 -8.65 4.86 23.84
CA SER A 144 -8.46 4.84 25.31
C SER A 144 -8.57 6.22 25.96
N ASN A 145 -8.98 7.24 25.21
CA ASN A 145 -8.96 8.64 25.64
C ASN A 145 -10.15 9.01 26.52
N ASP A 146 -11.19 8.17 26.55
CA ASP A 146 -12.41 8.36 27.33
C ASP A 146 -12.48 7.40 28.53
N SER A 147 -13.28 7.76 29.53
CA SER A 147 -13.59 6.92 30.70
C SER A 147 -14.32 5.62 30.36
N VAL A 148 -14.81 5.47 29.11
CA VAL A 148 -15.37 4.24 28.56
C VAL A 148 -14.63 3.91 27.26
N PRO A 149 -13.97 2.73 27.17
CA PRO A 149 -13.25 2.34 25.96
C PRO A 149 -14.22 2.22 24.79
N SER A 150 -13.87 2.86 23.67
CA SER A 150 -14.68 2.86 22.45
C SER A 150 -13.89 2.27 21.28
N PHE A 151 -14.59 1.52 20.41
CA PHE A 151 -14.03 1.00 19.16
C PHE A 151 -14.26 2.00 18.03
N CYS A 152 -13.31 2.10 17.10
CA CYS A 152 -13.45 2.89 15.89
C CYS A 152 -13.04 2.07 14.64
N PRO A 153 -13.89 2.00 13.59
CA PRO A 153 -15.26 2.53 13.53
C PRO A 153 -16.25 1.76 14.44
N ASN A 154 -17.33 2.42 14.85
CA ASN A 154 -18.33 1.83 15.76
C ASN A 154 -19.64 1.38 15.10
N LYS A 155 -19.82 1.54 13.78
CA LYS A 155 -20.98 1.02 13.04
C LYS A 155 -20.59 0.02 11.96
N GLN A 156 -19.77 0.43 10.99
CA GLN A 156 -19.41 -0.39 9.81
C GLN A 156 -18.06 0.03 9.23
N LEU A 157 -17.45 -0.77 8.35
CA LEU A 157 -16.18 -0.38 7.71
C LEU A 157 -16.41 0.62 6.57
N VAL A 158 -17.35 0.28 5.68
CA VAL A 158 -17.70 1.09 4.52
C VAL A 158 -19.22 1.24 4.45
N PHE A 159 -19.70 2.46 4.30
CA PHE A 159 -21.08 2.78 3.97
C PHE A 159 -21.19 3.17 2.50
N ALA A 160 -22.18 2.67 1.76
CA ALA A 160 -22.57 3.30 0.50
C ALA A 160 -24.06 3.63 0.46
N GLY A 161 -24.35 4.86 0.08
CA GLY A 161 -25.69 5.41 0.03
C GLY A 161 -25.83 6.69 0.83
N ASN A 162 -27.08 7.12 0.97
CA ASN A 162 -27.50 8.13 1.92
C ASN A 162 -28.30 7.44 3.04
N GLU A 163 -28.49 8.06 4.20
CA GLU A 163 -29.30 7.51 5.29
C GLU A 163 -30.72 7.11 4.83
N ASP A 164 -31.22 7.74 3.76
CA ASP A 164 -32.52 7.45 3.15
C ASP A 164 -32.49 6.41 2.01
N ASN A 165 -31.31 6.02 1.51
CA ASN A 165 -31.16 5.10 0.37
C ASN A 165 -29.82 4.35 0.42
N VAL A 166 -29.85 3.14 0.97
CA VAL A 166 -28.69 2.24 1.05
C VAL A 166 -28.41 1.63 -0.32
N ARG A 167 -27.16 1.74 -0.79
CA ARG A 167 -26.70 1.10 -2.04
C ARG A 167 -26.00 -0.22 -1.75
N LYS A 168 -26.12 -1.17 -2.67
CA LYS A 168 -25.49 -2.49 -2.54
C LYS A 168 -23.97 -2.34 -2.70
N LEU A 169 -23.21 -2.58 -1.64
CA LEU A 169 -21.76 -2.79 -1.73
C LEU A 169 -21.49 -4.18 -2.31
N LEU A 170 -20.60 -4.23 -3.31
CA LEU A 170 -20.10 -5.49 -3.85
C LEU A 170 -18.63 -5.63 -3.45
N PHE A 171 -18.36 -6.47 -2.46
CA PHE A 171 -17.01 -6.86 -2.09
C PHE A 171 -16.58 -8.04 -2.96
N TYR A 172 -15.50 -7.87 -3.72
CA TYR A 172 -14.81 -9.00 -4.33
C TYR A 172 -13.66 -9.40 -3.39
N LEU A 173 -13.89 -10.44 -2.59
CA LEU A 173 -12.82 -11.08 -1.85
C LEU A 173 -12.11 -12.03 -2.82
N SER A 174 -10.89 -11.70 -3.23
CA SER A 174 -10.05 -12.67 -3.92
C SER A 174 -9.58 -13.75 -2.93
N PRO A 175 -9.62 -15.04 -3.31
CA PRO A 175 -9.16 -16.16 -2.47
C PRO A 175 -7.65 -16.15 -2.22
#